data_AF-A0A8J2WZM6-F1
#
_entry.id   AF-A0A8J2WZM6-F1
#
_cell.length_a   1.000
_cell.length_b   1.000
_cell.length_c   1.000
_cell.angle_alpha   90.00
_cell.angle_beta   90.00
_cell.angle_gamma   90.00
#
_symmetry.space_group_name_H-M   'P 1'
#
loop_
_entity.id
_entity.type
_entity.pdbx_description
1 polymer ?
#
loop_
_entity_poly.entity_id
_entity_poly.type
_entity_poly.pdbx_seq_one_letter_code
_entity_poly.pdbx_strand_id
1 'polypeptide(L)'
;MRSRLNKNDGRGRTASDPSETSMAPRPPGHPLWFAVLGSVVAAVPLVPSQRPLAENITEYFKSRARSSRDRLATERRPKPTLQMPFVFMHQRKAGGSSMRSVLVHAAQQNNLTYWVPCYNKIGCENYDPPVDGTAKKFAVFGGHMYWSGVEKALGTARGKRPHLDSNVPFECYTSFREPLGRVASCWDYRGFRAFAGDNISAITPAKFREYLAEGMNSYDEGCNNEPLRLLSDSGRAEEKVNKLTSGTGGEPWCDADGWALDAAATLERTLAHLTEHCVVGVLERCEDTKASVEFFFPWLAASFDCGVHLNKYSGSAHSDLTRSEEAEIKHQNRLEYMAYDVANRLLDAQLEVVAAARRPAGQHNFVA
;
A
#
# COMPACT_ATOMS: atom_id res chain seq x y z
N MET A 1 -38.37 -27.05 -4.03
CA MET A 1 -39.16 -26.99 -5.28
C MET A 1 -38.22 -27.23 -6.45
N ARG A 2 -38.49 -28.24 -7.27
CA ARG A 2 -37.73 -28.67 -8.46
C ARG A 2 -38.31 -28.00 -9.72
N SER A 3 -37.45 -27.69 -10.69
CA SER A 3 -37.74 -27.46 -12.12
C SER A 3 -36.36 -27.22 -12.78
N ARG A 4 -35.68 -28.08 -13.56
CA ARG A 4 -35.95 -28.99 -14.70
C ARG A 4 -36.48 -28.32 -15.99
N LEU A 5 -35.80 -28.71 -17.09
CA LEU A 5 -36.04 -28.52 -18.53
C LEU A 5 -35.29 -27.29 -19.12
N ASN A 6 -34.51 -27.38 -20.20
CA ASN A 6 -34.61 -28.28 -21.36
C ASN A 6 -33.24 -28.55 -22.05
N LYS A 7 -33.08 -29.78 -22.55
CA LYS A 7 -32.18 -30.19 -23.64
C LYS A 7 -33.00 -30.33 -24.92
N ASN A 8 -32.40 -30.03 -26.07
CA ASN A 8 -32.58 -30.69 -27.38
C ASN A 8 -31.45 -30.13 -28.27
N ASP A 9 -30.44 -30.90 -28.66
CA ASP A 9 -30.38 -31.99 -29.65
C ASP A 9 -30.56 -31.55 -31.11
N GLY A 10 -29.53 -31.84 -31.92
CA GLY A 10 -29.77 -32.35 -33.28
C GLY A 10 -28.84 -31.91 -34.42
N ARG A 11 -27.78 -32.71 -34.66
CA ARG A 11 -27.31 -33.33 -35.95
C ARG A 11 -27.09 -32.39 -37.17
N GLY A 12 -26.06 -32.51 -37.99
CA GLY A 12 -25.00 -33.52 -38.17
C GLY A 12 -24.47 -33.49 -39.62
N ARG A 13 -23.20 -33.95 -39.81
CA ARG A 13 -22.54 -34.58 -40.99
C ARG A 13 -22.72 -33.93 -42.38
N THR A 14 -21.70 -33.81 -43.25
CA THR A 14 -20.88 -34.88 -43.86
C THR A 14 -19.65 -34.32 -44.59
N ALA A 15 -18.62 -35.16 -44.68
CA ALA A 15 -17.42 -35.01 -45.49
C ALA A 15 -17.66 -35.29 -46.99
N SER A 16 -16.81 -34.73 -47.87
CA SER A 16 -16.37 -35.34 -49.14
C SER A 16 -15.34 -34.45 -49.86
N ASP A 17 -14.07 -34.89 -49.85
CA ASP A 17 -13.15 -34.85 -51.01
C ASP A 17 -13.53 -36.01 -51.97
N PRO A 18 -12.98 -36.20 -53.20
CA PRO A 18 -11.81 -35.58 -53.85
C PRO A 18 -12.01 -35.23 -55.36
N SER A 19 -11.00 -34.64 -56.03
CA SER A 19 -10.45 -35.18 -57.31
C SER A 19 -9.37 -34.27 -57.94
N GLU A 20 -8.27 -34.93 -58.34
CA GLU A 20 -7.15 -34.44 -59.13
C GLU A 20 -7.54 -33.98 -60.55
N THR A 21 -6.76 -33.06 -61.14
CA THR A 21 -6.38 -33.16 -62.56
C THR A 21 -5.16 -32.31 -62.94
N SER A 22 -4.18 -33.00 -63.52
CA SER A 22 -3.35 -32.64 -64.69
C SER A 22 -2.20 -31.62 -64.60
N MET A 23 -1.03 -32.15 -64.98
CA MET A 23 0.28 -31.53 -65.20
C MET A 23 0.36 -30.64 -66.46
N ALA A 24 1.28 -29.66 -66.48
CA ALA A 24 2.39 -29.44 -67.45
C ALA A 24 3.11 -28.09 -67.15
N PRO A 25 4.23 -27.72 -67.82
CA PRO A 25 5.63 -27.99 -67.46
C PRO A 25 6.43 -26.76 -66.97
N ARG A 26 7.60 -27.01 -66.37
CA ARG A 26 8.58 -26.01 -65.88
C ARG A 26 9.34 -25.30 -67.01
N PRO A 27 9.67 -24.00 -66.87
CA PRO A 27 10.81 -23.37 -67.54
C PRO A 27 12.05 -23.29 -66.61
N PRO A 28 13.25 -23.04 -67.16
CA PRO A 28 14.53 -23.38 -66.54
C PRO A 28 15.10 -22.30 -65.61
N GLY A 29 16.11 -22.77 -64.85
CA GLY A 29 16.80 -22.12 -63.74
C GLY A 29 17.21 -20.64 -63.88
N HIS A 30 17.04 -19.95 -62.76
CA HIS A 30 17.85 -18.78 -62.39
C HIS A 30 18.38 -18.98 -60.95
N PRO A 31 19.59 -18.48 -60.66
CA PRO A 31 20.33 -18.83 -59.46
C PRO A 31 19.69 -18.26 -58.19
N LEU A 32 19.60 -19.12 -57.16
CA LEU A 32 19.26 -18.78 -55.79
C LEU A 32 20.25 -17.75 -55.26
N TRP A 33 19.85 -16.47 -55.27
CA TRP A 33 20.38 -15.50 -54.34
C TRP A 33 19.79 -15.82 -52.96
N PHE A 34 20.54 -16.54 -52.14
CA PHE A 34 20.33 -16.52 -50.69
C PHE A 34 20.62 -15.10 -50.22
N ALA A 35 19.61 -14.24 -50.19
CA ALA A 35 19.63 -13.10 -49.30
C ALA A 35 19.65 -13.68 -47.88
N VAL A 36 20.82 -13.66 -47.26
CA VAL A 36 20.95 -13.72 -45.81
C VAL A 36 20.20 -12.49 -45.31
N LEU A 37 18.90 -12.64 -45.06
CA LEU A 37 18.17 -11.77 -44.16
C LEU A 37 18.83 -12.00 -42.81
N GLY A 38 19.85 -11.20 -42.53
CA GLY A 38 20.38 -11.06 -41.19
C GLY A 38 19.19 -10.75 -40.31
N SER A 39 18.83 -11.70 -39.45
CA SER A 39 17.90 -11.46 -38.37
C SER A 39 18.44 -10.25 -37.62
N VAL A 40 17.85 -9.09 -37.87
CA VAL A 40 17.95 -7.97 -36.95
C VAL A 40 17.25 -8.52 -35.71
N VAL A 41 18.05 -9.07 -34.79
CA VAL A 41 17.61 -9.26 -33.41
C VAL A 41 17.27 -7.85 -32.99
N ALA A 42 15.99 -7.48 -33.08
CA ALA A 42 15.50 -6.24 -32.53
C ALA A 42 16.01 -6.25 -31.09
N ALA A 43 16.90 -5.32 -30.77
CA ALA A 43 17.36 -5.15 -29.41
C ALA A 43 16.08 -4.91 -28.60
N VAL A 44 15.65 -5.93 -27.86
CA VAL A 44 14.54 -5.80 -26.93
C VAL A 44 14.96 -4.64 -26.05
N PRO A 45 14.21 -3.52 -26.02
CA PRO A 45 14.60 -2.38 -25.22
C PRO A 45 14.83 -2.90 -23.80
N LEU A 46 16.05 -2.73 -23.30
CA LEU A 46 16.41 -3.11 -21.95
C LEU A 46 15.49 -2.32 -21.02
N VAL A 47 14.46 -2.99 -20.51
CA VAL A 47 13.60 -2.44 -19.48
C VAL A 47 14.49 -2.12 -18.28
N PRO A 48 14.53 -0.87 -17.79
CA PRO A 48 15.32 -0.52 -16.63
C PRO A 48 14.87 -1.36 -15.42
N SER A 49 15.84 -1.97 -14.73
CA SER A 49 15.57 -2.70 -13.49
C SER A 49 14.96 -1.74 -12.45
N GLN A 50 13.83 -2.16 -11.91
CA GLN A 50 13.01 -1.38 -10.98
C GLN A 50 13.63 -1.36 -9.59
N ARG A 51 14.36 -2.42 -9.21
CA ARG A 51 14.99 -2.53 -7.90
C ARG A 51 16.01 -1.41 -7.60
N PRO A 52 17.07 -1.19 -8.41
CA PRO A 52 18.03 -0.12 -8.15
C PRO A 52 17.37 1.26 -8.23
N LEU A 53 16.35 1.43 -9.08
CA LEU A 53 15.57 2.66 -9.13
C LEU A 53 14.81 2.90 -7.82
N ALA A 54 14.12 1.88 -7.29
CA ALA A 54 13.43 1.95 -5.99
C ALA A 54 14.40 2.18 -4.83
N GLU A 55 15.59 1.58 -4.84
CA GLU A 55 16.64 1.83 -3.84
C GLU A 55 17.11 3.29 -3.88
N ASN A 56 17.36 3.85 -5.06
CA ASN A 56 17.72 5.27 -5.23
C ASN A 56 16.62 6.22 -4.76
N ILE A 57 15.36 5.93 -5.12
CA ILE A 57 14.18 6.69 -4.66
C ILE A 57 14.09 6.67 -3.12
N THR A 58 14.32 5.51 -2.52
CA THR A 58 14.29 5.35 -1.05
C THR A 58 15.35 6.22 -0.39
N GLU A 59 16.59 6.22 -0.87
CA GLU A 59 17.66 7.06 -0.33
C GLU A 59 17.39 8.55 -0.53
N TYR A 60 16.83 8.94 -1.69
CA TYR A 60 16.36 10.31 -1.91
C TYR A 60 15.35 10.74 -0.84
N PHE A 61 14.30 9.96 -0.59
CA PHE A 61 13.28 10.29 0.40
C PHE A 61 13.78 10.21 1.85
N LYS A 62 14.73 9.33 2.18
CA LYS A 62 15.40 9.34 3.49
C LYS A 62 16.17 10.62 3.73
N SER A 63 16.89 11.12 2.71
CA SER A 63 17.59 12.40 2.80
C SER A 63 16.61 13.57 2.98
N ARG A 64 15.47 13.51 2.29
CA ARG A 64 14.42 14.53 2.38
C ARG A 64 13.63 14.47 3.68
N ALA A 65 13.43 13.31 4.28
CA ALA A 65 12.81 13.19 5.60
C ALA A 65 13.61 14.00 6.65
N ARG A 66 14.95 13.99 6.56
CA ARG A 66 15.81 14.84 7.41
C ARG A 66 15.62 16.33 7.14
N SER A 67 15.48 16.75 5.88
CA SER A 67 15.24 18.16 5.53
C SER A 67 13.79 18.61 5.75
N SER A 68 12.84 17.68 5.89
CA SER A 68 11.42 17.96 6.17
C SER A 68 11.19 18.51 7.58
N ARG A 69 12.23 18.46 8.44
CA ARG A 69 12.26 19.07 9.77
C ARG A 69 11.80 20.53 9.75
N ASP A 70 12.29 21.33 8.82
CA ASP A 70 12.04 22.78 8.85
C ASP A 70 10.59 23.11 8.44
N ARG A 71 9.98 22.29 7.58
CA ARG A 71 8.54 22.38 7.28
C ARG A 71 7.71 22.00 8.50
N LEU A 72 8.00 20.83 9.09
CA LEU A 72 7.28 20.32 10.26
C LEU A 72 7.46 21.22 11.50
N ALA A 73 8.60 21.91 11.64
CA ALA A 73 8.93 22.76 12.78
C ALA A 73 7.97 23.94 12.98
N THR A 74 7.27 24.37 11.93
CA THR A 74 6.30 25.48 12.00
C THR A 74 4.85 25.00 12.17
N GLU A 75 4.60 23.70 12.07
CA GLU A 75 3.27 23.11 12.02
C GLU A 75 2.87 22.48 13.37
N ARG A 76 2.51 23.30 14.36
CA ARG A 76 1.53 22.81 15.33
C ARG A 76 0.20 22.74 14.60
N ARG A 77 -0.24 21.52 14.30
CA ARG A 77 -1.46 21.35 13.52
C ARG A 77 -2.67 21.70 14.40
N PRO A 78 -3.55 22.60 13.94
CA PRO A 78 -4.72 22.99 14.70
C PRO A 78 -5.65 21.79 14.89
N LYS A 79 -6.65 21.99 15.72
CA LYS A 79 -7.75 21.03 15.83
C LYS A 79 -8.44 20.86 14.46
N PRO A 80 -8.84 19.64 14.06
CA PRO A 80 -9.42 19.38 12.75
C PRO A 80 -10.71 20.18 12.52
N THR A 81 -10.92 20.59 11.27
CA THR A 81 -12.12 21.32 10.83
C THR A 81 -12.72 20.67 9.58
N LEU A 82 -13.90 21.11 9.14
CA LEU A 82 -14.47 20.62 7.88
C LEU A 82 -13.65 21.09 6.65
N GLN A 83 -12.96 22.23 6.77
CA GLN A 83 -12.08 22.77 5.72
C GLN A 83 -10.69 22.13 5.74
N MET A 84 -10.22 21.69 6.91
CA MET A 84 -8.95 21.00 7.14
C MET A 84 -9.19 19.73 7.96
N PRO A 85 -9.77 18.69 7.34
CA PRO A 85 -10.08 17.48 8.06
C PRO A 85 -8.80 16.71 8.39
N PHE A 86 -8.84 15.96 9.48
CA PHE A 86 -7.80 15.00 9.83
C PHE A 86 -8.15 13.63 9.27
N VAL A 87 -7.15 12.95 8.71
CA VAL A 87 -7.28 11.66 8.06
C VAL A 87 -6.22 10.71 8.59
N PHE A 88 -6.67 9.67 9.28
CA PHE A 88 -5.83 8.53 9.64
C PHE A 88 -5.89 7.46 8.55
N MET A 89 -4.79 7.31 7.81
CA MET A 89 -4.58 6.27 6.81
C MET A 89 -4.19 4.96 7.52
N HIS A 90 -5.18 4.14 7.87
CA HIS A 90 -4.97 2.95 8.69
C HIS A 90 -4.40 1.80 7.85
N GLN A 91 -3.11 1.49 8.02
CA GLN A 91 -2.50 0.26 7.51
C GLN A 91 -3.00 -0.99 8.26
N ARG A 92 -3.47 -2.00 7.54
CA ARG A 92 -3.91 -3.26 8.16
C ARG A 92 -2.80 -3.87 9.00
N LYS A 93 -3.17 -4.27 10.22
CA LYS A 93 -2.28 -4.91 11.20
C LYS A 93 -1.12 -4.05 11.71
N ALA A 94 -1.23 -2.73 11.56
CA ALA A 94 -0.32 -1.75 12.15
C ALA A 94 -0.98 -0.98 13.33
N GLY A 95 -1.76 -1.69 14.16
CA GLY A 95 -2.36 -1.14 15.39
C GLY A 95 -3.56 -0.21 15.22
N GLY A 96 -4.11 -0.06 14.01
CA GLY A 96 -5.13 0.98 13.80
C GLY A 96 -6.53 0.67 14.32
N SER A 97 -6.86 -0.54 14.78
CA SER A 97 -8.09 -0.72 15.58
C SER A 97 -8.04 0.10 16.87
N SER A 98 -6.89 0.12 17.53
CA SER A 98 -6.65 0.95 18.70
C SER A 98 -6.67 2.43 18.35
N MET A 99 -5.95 2.81 17.29
CA MET A 99 -5.93 4.21 16.86
C MET A 99 -7.33 4.71 16.48
N ARG A 100 -8.15 3.91 15.80
CA ARG A 100 -9.56 4.27 15.52
C ARG A 100 -10.36 4.53 16.81
N SER A 101 -10.14 3.73 17.85
CA SER A 101 -10.72 4.00 19.17
C SER A 101 -10.25 5.35 19.74
N VAL A 102 -8.94 5.63 19.68
CA VAL A 102 -8.35 6.91 20.10
C VAL A 102 -9.00 8.08 19.35
N LEU A 103 -9.15 7.97 18.03
CA LEU A 103 -9.78 9.02 17.21
C LEU A 103 -11.22 9.30 17.62
N VAL A 104 -12.00 8.26 17.90
CA VAL A 104 -13.40 8.40 18.31
C VAL A 104 -13.50 9.08 19.67
N HIS A 105 -12.72 8.64 20.65
CA HIS A 105 -12.71 9.27 21.98
C HIS A 105 -12.24 10.72 21.91
N ALA A 106 -11.15 10.99 21.19
CA ALA A 106 -10.63 12.34 21.01
C ALA A 106 -11.64 13.23 20.29
N ALA A 107 -12.31 12.74 19.25
CA ALA A 107 -13.34 13.49 18.53
C ALA A 107 -14.53 13.82 19.44
N GLN A 108 -15.00 12.86 20.25
CA GLN A 108 -16.09 13.09 21.22
C GLN A 108 -15.72 14.14 22.27
N GLN A 109 -14.54 14.01 22.89
CA GLN A 109 -14.01 14.99 23.87
C GLN A 109 -13.90 16.40 23.28
N ASN A 110 -13.64 16.47 21.98
CA ASN A 110 -13.46 17.71 21.26
C ASN A 110 -14.72 18.18 20.52
N ASN A 111 -15.86 17.52 20.65
CA ASN A 111 -17.09 17.83 19.90
C ASN A 111 -16.86 17.93 18.37
N LEU A 112 -16.07 17.00 17.82
CA LEU A 112 -15.78 16.88 16.40
C LEU A 112 -16.64 15.78 15.77
N THR A 113 -17.09 16.02 14.54
CA THR A 113 -17.76 14.99 13.74
C THR A 113 -16.73 14.06 13.12
N TYR A 114 -17.03 12.76 13.10
CA TYR A 114 -16.09 11.75 12.62
C TYR A 114 -16.75 10.69 11.75
N TRP A 115 -15.98 10.20 10.78
CA TRP A 115 -16.26 9.02 9.97
C TRP A 115 -15.15 7.99 10.22
N VAL A 116 -15.46 7.00 11.06
CA VAL A 116 -14.51 5.95 11.45
C VAL A 116 -15.22 4.61 11.35
N PRO A 117 -14.88 3.73 10.39
CA PRO A 117 -15.46 2.40 10.25
C PRO A 117 -15.37 1.59 11.55
N CYS A 118 -16.39 0.77 11.81
CA CYS A 118 -16.69 0.08 13.08
C CYS A 118 -17.32 0.96 14.18
N TYR A 119 -17.49 2.26 13.95
CA TYR A 119 -18.10 3.18 14.91
C TYR A 119 -19.25 3.95 14.26
N ASN A 120 -20.14 4.52 15.09
CA ASN A 120 -21.26 5.35 14.63
C ASN A 120 -22.13 4.70 13.52
N LYS A 121 -22.40 3.40 13.66
CA LYS A 121 -23.16 2.58 12.68
C LYS A 121 -22.52 2.50 11.28
N ILE A 122 -21.24 2.83 11.16
CA ILE A 122 -20.45 2.64 9.94
C ILE A 122 -19.91 1.21 9.96
N GLY A 123 -20.19 0.42 8.91
CA GLY A 123 -19.65 -0.93 8.77
C GLY A 123 -18.12 -0.95 8.85
N CYS A 124 -17.55 -2.05 9.35
CA CYS A 124 -16.10 -2.18 9.54
C CYS A 124 -15.29 -2.23 8.24
N GLU A 125 -15.89 -2.79 7.19
CA GLU A 125 -15.27 -3.00 5.87
C GLU A 125 -15.61 -1.84 4.93
N ASN A 126 -15.18 -0.64 5.28
CA ASN A 126 -15.33 0.55 4.44
C ASN A 126 -13.95 1.14 4.12
N TYR A 127 -13.56 1.00 2.86
CA TYR A 127 -12.24 1.38 2.32
C TYR A 127 -12.24 2.75 1.63
N ASP A 128 -13.40 3.39 1.56
CA ASP A 128 -13.55 4.73 1.00
C ASP A 128 -14.46 5.58 1.88
N PRO A 129 -14.09 6.84 2.14
CA PRO A 129 -15.02 7.79 2.71
C PRO A 129 -16.22 8.03 1.77
N PRO A 130 -17.36 8.54 2.29
CA PRO A 130 -18.55 8.80 1.48
C PRO A 130 -18.27 9.81 0.36
N VAL A 131 -18.44 9.40 -0.89
CA VAL A 131 -18.20 10.23 -2.08
C VAL A 131 -19.44 11.01 -2.56
N ASP A 132 -20.60 10.78 -1.96
CA ASP A 132 -21.88 11.42 -2.27
C ASP A 132 -22.01 12.86 -1.70
N GLY A 133 -20.88 13.48 -1.36
CA GLY A 133 -20.83 14.78 -0.68
C GLY A 133 -21.12 14.71 0.82
N THR A 134 -21.45 13.55 1.39
CA THR A 134 -21.64 13.40 2.84
C THR A 134 -20.34 13.61 3.62
N ALA A 135 -19.17 13.41 2.98
CA ALA A 135 -17.86 13.72 3.56
C ALA A 135 -17.74 15.16 4.10
N LYS A 136 -18.51 16.14 3.57
CA LYS A 136 -18.50 17.53 4.06
C LYS A 136 -18.95 17.71 5.52
N LYS A 137 -19.53 16.65 6.13
CA LYS A 137 -20.04 16.66 7.50
C LYS A 137 -19.02 16.21 8.53
N PHE A 138 -17.86 15.67 8.11
CA PHE A 138 -16.90 15.05 9.02
C PHE A 138 -15.59 15.83 9.05
N ALA A 139 -15.09 16.09 10.27
CA ALA A 139 -13.78 16.72 10.49
C ALA A 139 -12.67 15.68 10.73
N VAL A 140 -13.04 14.45 11.11
CA VAL A 140 -12.10 13.36 11.40
C VAL A 140 -12.47 12.13 10.58
N PHE A 141 -11.49 11.58 9.88
CA PHE A 141 -11.60 10.33 9.14
C PHE A 141 -10.55 9.34 9.66
N GLY A 142 -10.88 8.06 9.71
CA GLY A 142 -9.89 7.05 10.07
C GLY A 142 -10.31 5.66 9.67
N GLY A 143 -9.53 4.98 8.84
CA GLY A 143 -9.90 3.70 8.23
C GLY A 143 -8.93 3.27 7.14
N HIS A 144 -9.20 2.12 6.53
CA HIS A 144 -8.40 1.55 5.44
C HIS A 144 -8.63 2.31 4.13
N MET A 145 -8.42 3.63 4.15
CA MET A 145 -8.79 4.51 3.05
C MET A 145 -7.65 4.63 2.05
N TYR A 146 -7.97 4.51 0.76
CA TYR A 146 -7.02 4.81 -0.30
C TYR A 146 -6.84 6.33 -0.44
N TRP A 147 -5.62 6.78 -0.71
CA TRP A 147 -5.30 8.21 -0.89
C TRP A 147 -6.24 8.87 -1.90
N SER A 148 -6.37 8.28 -3.08
CA SER A 148 -7.27 8.74 -4.16
C SER A 148 -8.75 8.72 -3.75
N GLY A 149 -9.15 7.81 -2.85
CA GLY A 149 -10.49 7.78 -2.27
C GLY A 149 -10.77 8.98 -1.36
N VAL A 150 -9.79 9.35 -0.53
CA VAL A 150 -9.85 10.54 0.34
C VAL A 150 -9.93 11.82 -0.49
N GLU A 151 -9.04 11.97 -1.48
CA GLU A 151 -9.04 13.14 -2.37
C GLU A 151 -10.37 13.28 -3.12
N LYS A 152 -10.89 12.16 -3.67
CA LYS A 152 -12.19 12.14 -4.35
C LYS A 152 -13.33 12.55 -3.43
N ALA A 153 -13.40 12.00 -2.22
CA ALA A 153 -14.46 12.28 -1.27
C ALA A 153 -14.45 13.74 -0.81
N LEU A 154 -13.28 14.25 -0.41
CA LEU A 154 -13.12 15.62 0.06
C LEU A 154 -13.25 16.65 -1.08
N GLY A 155 -12.80 16.31 -2.29
CA GLY A 155 -13.01 17.12 -3.49
C GLY A 155 -14.50 17.27 -3.81
N THR A 156 -15.22 16.14 -3.86
CA THR A 156 -16.67 16.13 -4.11
C THR A 156 -17.44 16.91 -3.03
N ALA A 157 -17.06 16.75 -1.76
CA ALA A 157 -17.60 17.52 -0.64
C ALA A 157 -17.47 19.05 -0.80
N ARG A 158 -16.46 19.51 -1.56
CA ARG A 158 -16.17 20.92 -1.85
C ARG A 158 -16.70 21.38 -3.22
N GLY A 159 -17.49 20.55 -3.90
CA GLY A 159 -18.00 20.85 -5.24
C GLY A 159 -16.94 20.82 -6.34
N LYS A 160 -15.76 20.26 -6.06
CA LYS A 160 -14.70 20.06 -7.04
C LYS A 160 -15.01 18.83 -7.91
N ARG A 161 -14.55 18.86 -9.16
CA ARG A 161 -14.72 17.71 -10.07
C ARG A 161 -13.66 16.65 -9.76
N PRO A 162 -14.04 15.40 -9.47
CA PRO A 162 -13.15 14.36 -8.91
C PRO A 162 -11.99 13.85 -9.80
N HIS A 163 -11.64 14.56 -10.87
CA HIS A 163 -10.54 14.21 -11.80
C HIS A 163 -9.72 15.41 -12.29
N LEU A 164 -10.00 16.64 -11.79
CA LEU A 164 -9.38 17.88 -12.29
C LEU A 164 -8.64 18.69 -11.22
N ASP A 165 -8.97 18.50 -9.94
CA ASP A 165 -8.43 19.31 -8.83
C ASP A 165 -7.61 18.45 -7.85
N SER A 166 -6.36 18.13 -8.19
CA SER A 166 -5.46 17.22 -7.45
C SER A 166 -4.83 17.82 -6.18
N ASN A 167 -5.51 18.72 -5.49
CA ASN A 167 -5.00 19.37 -4.28
C ASN A 167 -6.17 19.65 -3.34
N VAL A 168 -6.57 18.62 -2.61
CA VAL A 168 -7.58 18.72 -1.57
C VAL A 168 -6.87 18.68 -0.23
N PRO A 169 -6.71 19.80 0.48
CA PRO A 169 -5.92 19.79 1.70
C PRO A 169 -6.65 19.07 2.85
N PHE A 170 -5.87 18.25 3.56
CA PHE A 170 -6.21 17.54 4.78
C PHE A 170 -4.93 17.27 5.59
N GLU A 171 -5.09 17.05 6.90
CA GLU A 171 -4.00 16.59 7.76
C GLU A 171 -3.92 15.07 7.69
N CYS A 172 -2.74 14.53 7.38
CA CYS A 172 -2.53 13.08 7.34
C CYS A 172 -1.80 12.58 8.58
N TYR A 173 -2.25 11.45 9.11
CA TYR A 173 -1.51 10.59 10.02
C TYR A 173 -1.54 9.14 9.53
N THR A 174 -0.45 8.41 9.69
CA THR A 174 -0.40 6.96 9.43
C THR A 174 0.53 6.29 10.44
N SER A 175 0.21 5.05 10.81
CA SER A 175 1.07 4.21 11.64
C SER A 175 1.67 3.09 10.83
N PHE A 176 2.97 2.88 11.01
CA PHE A 176 3.73 1.77 10.44
C PHE A 176 3.97 0.69 11.49
N ARG A 177 4.23 -0.52 11.02
CA ARG A 177 4.69 -1.67 11.78
C ARG A 177 5.79 -2.34 10.98
N GLU A 178 6.71 -3.04 11.65
CA GLU A 178 7.71 -3.85 10.98
C GLU A 178 7.04 -4.81 9.97
N PRO A 179 7.48 -4.84 8.70
CA PRO A 179 6.73 -5.50 7.64
C PRO A 179 6.54 -7.01 7.83
N LEU A 180 7.55 -7.75 8.30
CA LEU A 180 7.43 -9.19 8.56
C LEU A 180 6.33 -9.45 9.59
N GLY A 181 6.32 -8.70 10.70
CA GLY A 181 5.31 -8.82 11.74
C GLY A 181 3.92 -8.39 11.30
N ARG A 182 3.83 -7.39 10.43
CA ARG A 182 2.57 -6.98 9.82
C ARG A 182 2.02 -8.06 8.89
N VAL A 183 2.84 -8.59 7.99
CA VAL A 183 2.45 -9.65 7.03
C VAL A 183 2.04 -10.92 7.77
N ALA A 184 2.83 -11.37 8.75
CA ALA A 184 2.50 -12.54 9.56
C ALA A 184 1.16 -12.36 10.31
N SER A 185 0.97 -11.20 10.94
CA SER A 185 -0.30 -10.87 11.61
C SER A 185 -1.49 -10.74 10.64
N CYS A 186 -1.22 -10.37 9.39
CA CYS A 186 -2.21 -10.28 8.33
C CYS A 186 -2.63 -11.67 7.87
N TRP A 187 -1.66 -12.56 7.68
CA TRP A 187 -1.88 -13.97 7.35
C TRP A 187 -2.77 -14.66 8.39
N ASP A 188 -2.36 -14.63 9.66
CA ASP A 188 -3.06 -15.33 10.75
C ASP A 188 -4.49 -14.85 10.93
N TYR A 189 -4.73 -13.56 10.75
CA TYR A 189 -6.07 -12.99 10.90
C TYR A 189 -7.00 -13.34 9.74
N ARG A 190 -6.47 -13.42 8.51
CA ARG A 190 -7.31 -13.37 7.31
C ARG A 190 -7.80 -14.72 6.85
N GLY A 191 -7.20 -15.82 7.31
CA GLY A 191 -7.62 -17.18 6.97
C GLY A 191 -7.93 -17.27 5.47
N PHE A 192 -6.89 -17.17 4.64
CA PHE A 192 -7.03 -17.03 3.19
C PHE A 192 -7.98 -18.09 2.61
N ARG A 193 -8.97 -17.65 1.82
CA ARG A 193 -10.03 -18.51 1.26
C ARG A 193 -9.49 -19.65 0.41
N ALA A 194 -8.31 -19.47 -0.17
CA ALA A 194 -7.64 -20.48 -0.98
C ALA A 194 -7.01 -21.62 -0.15
N PHE A 195 -6.80 -21.47 1.17
CA PHE A 195 -5.94 -22.37 1.96
C PHE A 195 -6.44 -22.66 3.38
N ALA A 196 -7.76 -22.81 3.56
CA ALA A 196 -8.38 -23.05 4.86
C ALA A 196 -7.65 -24.12 5.71
N GLY A 197 -6.85 -23.69 6.69
CA GLY A 197 -6.33 -24.55 7.77
C GLY A 197 -4.83 -24.55 8.04
N ASP A 198 -3.97 -24.02 7.16
CA ASP A 198 -2.51 -24.08 7.38
C ASP A 198 -2.01 -22.90 8.24
N ASN A 199 -1.28 -23.21 9.33
CA ASN A 199 -0.50 -22.22 10.10
C ASN A 199 0.59 -21.63 9.18
N ILE A 200 0.94 -20.34 9.36
CA ILE A 200 1.98 -19.67 8.56
C ILE A 200 3.31 -20.44 8.56
N SER A 201 3.63 -21.13 9.66
CA SER A 201 4.82 -21.96 9.83
C SER A 201 4.80 -23.32 9.14
N ALA A 202 3.66 -23.73 8.57
CA ALA A 202 3.52 -24.97 7.80
C ALA A 202 3.73 -24.77 6.28
N ILE A 203 4.09 -23.55 5.87
CA ILE A 203 4.11 -23.13 4.46
C ILE A 203 5.54 -23.11 3.94
N THR A 204 5.79 -23.81 2.84
CA THR A 204 7.11 -23.79 2.20
C THR A 204 7.37 -22.46 1.48
N PRO A 205 8.63 -22.07 1.25
CA PRO A 205 8.96 -20.86 0.49
C PRO A 205 8.31 -20.81 -0.91
N ALA A 206 8.23 -21.95 -1.60
CA ALA A 206 7.56 -22.04 -2.90
C ALA A 206 6.06 -21.72 -2.80
N LYS A 207 5.39 -22.17 -1.74
CA LYS A 207 3.99 -21.81 -1.46
C LYS A 207 3.85 -20.34 -1.08
N PHE A 208 4.77 -19.76 -0.30
CA PHE A 208 4.75 -18.32 -0.02
C PHE A 208 4.83 -17.47 -1.29
N ARG A 209 5.66 -17.88 -2.26
CA ARG A 209 5.77 -17.22 -3.56
C ARG A 209 4.43 -17.05 -4.26
N GLU A 210 3.67 -18.13 -4.31
CA GLU A 210 2.34 -18.14 -4.94
C GLU A 210 1.29 -17.46 -4.04
N TYR A 211 1.27 -17.80 -2.75
CA TYR A 211 0.15 -17.49 -1.88
C TYR A 211 0.14 -16.04 -1.40
N LEU A 212 1.29 -15.40 -1.24
CA LEU A 212 1.31 -13.98 -0.88
C LEU A 212 0.98 -13.08 -2.07
N ALA A 213 1.34 -13.50 -3.28
CA ALA A 213 1.06 -12.80 -4.53
C ALA A 213 -0.42 -12.90 -4.93
N GLU A 214 -0.99 -14.11 -4.85
CA GLU A 214 -2.35 -14.43 -5.32
C GLU A 214 -3.39 -14.53 -4.19
N GLY A 215 -2.94 -14.74 -2.96
CA GLY A 215 -3.82 -14.98 -1.82
C GLY A 215 -4.65 -13.75 -1.48
N MET A 216 -5.96 -13.93 -1.59
CA MET A 216 -6.96 -12.95 -1.19
C MET A 216 -7.89 -13.53 -0.12
N ASN A 217 -8.30 -12.68 0.82
CA ASN A 217 -9.28 -13.06 1.83
C ASN A 217 -10.71 -13.07 1.24
N SER A 218 -11.72 -13.11 2.10
CA SER A 218 -13.12 -13.08 1.69
C SER A 218 -13.62 -11.80 1.02
N TYR A 219 -12.80 -10.76 1.05
CA TYR A 219 -13.10 -9.41 0.59
C TYR A 219 -12.16 -8.99 -0.55
N ASP A 220 -11.49 -9.94 -1.20
CA ASP A 220 -10.54 -9.72 -2.31
C ASP A 220 -9.30 -8.90 -1.92
N GLU A 221 -8.82 -9.10 -0.69
CA GLU A 221 -7.74 -8.31 -0.13
C GLU A 221 -6.53 -9.17 0.29
N GLY A 222 -5.33 -8.71 -0.10
CA GLY A 222 -4.08 -9.37 0.22
C GLY A 222 -3.32 -8.82 1.41
N CYS A 223 -2.13 -9.37 1.62
CA CYS A 223 -1.24 -8.97 2.71
C CYS A 223 0.02 -8.24 2.25
N ASN A 224 0.36 -8.21 0.96
CA ASN A 224 1.59 -7.60 0.47
C ASN A 224 1.47 -6.08 0.31
N ASN A 225 2.56 -5.35 0.55
CA ASN A 225 2.76 -3.94 0.19
C ASN A 225 1.69 -2.96 0.72
N GLU A 226 1.35 -3.07 2.01
CA GLU A 226 0.24 -2.33 2.61
C GLU A 226 0.37 -0.80 2.58
N PRO A 227 1.55 -0.19 2.83
CA PRO A 227 1.68 1.26 2.69
C PRO A 227 1.43 1.73 1.26
N LEU A 228 1.90 0.96 0.27
CA LEU A 228 1.74 1.30 -1.15
C LEU A 228 0.27 1.25 -1.56
N ARG A 229 -0.48 0.32 -0.97
CA ARG A 229 -1.92 0.24 -1.14
C ARG A 229 -2.63 1.51 -0.68
N LEU A 230 -2.31 2.05 0.49
CA LEU A 230 -3.06 3.17 1.03
C LEU A 230 -2.56 4.53 0.54
N LEU A 231 -1.26 4.65 0.30
CA LEU A 231 -0.60 5.94 0.07
C LEU A 231 -0.21 6.16 -1.40
N SER A 232 -0.46 5.21 -2.31
CA SER A 232 -0.34 5.45 -3.75
C SER A 232 -1.69 5.73 -4.41
N ASP A 233 -1.66 6.33 -5.60
CA ASP A 233 -2.87 6.57 -6.40
C ASP A 233 -3.49 5.29 -6.95
N SER A 234 -2.68 4.25 -7.13
CA SER A 234 -3.05 2.93 -7.67
C SER A 234 -3.55 1.94 -6.61
N GLY A 235 -3.71 2.40 -5.37
CA GLY A 235 -4.04 1.58 -4.20
C GLY A 235 -5.22 0.63 -4.33
N ARG A 236 -6.23 1.01 -5.11
CA ARG A 236 -7.47 0.23 -5.34
C ARG A 236 -7.25 -1.06 -6.14
N ALA A 237 -6.14 -1.18 -6.86
CA ALA A 237 -5.83 -2.37 -7.62
C ALA A 237 -5.14 -3.41 -6.71
N GLU A 238 -5.91 -4.06 -5.83
CA GLU A 238 -5.43 -5.02 -4.82
C GLU A 238 -4.48 -6.08 -5.39
N GLU A 239 -4.88 -6.73 -6.49
CA GLU A 239 -4.08 -7.74 -7.17
C GLU A 239 -2.73 -7.19 -7.66
N LYS A 240 -2.76 -5.99 -8.25
CA LYS A 240 -1.54 -5.34 -8.74
C LYS A 240 -0.59 -5.01 -7.61
N VAL A 241 -1.09 -4.44 -6.51
CA VAL A 241 -0.26 -4.03 -5.37
C VAL A 241 0.36 -5.25 -4.68
N ASN A 242 -0.35 -6.38 -4.62
CA ASN A 242 0.22 -7.61 -4.07
C ASN A 242 1.38 -8.16 -4.90
N LYS A 243 1.36 -7.91 -6.22
CA LYS A 243 2.29 -8.51 -7.19
C LYS A 243 3.49 -7.65 -7.57
N LEU A 244 3.66 -6.48 -6.94
CA LEU A 244 4.69 -5.50 -7.33
C LEU A 244 6.12 -6.04 -7.34
N THR A 245 6.44 -7.04 -6.51
CA THR A 245 7.78 -7.64 -6.43
C THR A 245 7.72 -9.17 -6.35
N SER A 246 6.69 -9.78 -6.93
CA SER A 246 6.46 -11.24 -6.88
C SER A 246 6.31 -11.88 -8.26
N GLY A 247 6.55 -11.13 -9.34
CA GLY A 247 6.49 -11.65 -10.69
C GLY A 247 7.67 -12.54 -11.03
N THR A 248 7.63 -13.15 -12.21
CA THR A 248 8.76 -13.92 -12.74
C THR A 248 9.46 -13.11 -13.83
N GLY A 249 10.79 -13.06 -13.78
CA GLY A 249 11.59 -12.40 -14.82
C GLY A 249 11.25 -12.93 -16.21
N GLY A 250 10.92 -12.02 -17.13
CA GLY A 250 10.49 -12.35 -18.50
C GLY A 250 8.97 -12.29 -18.73
N GLU A 251 8.17 -12.07 -17.69
CA GLU A 251 6.75 -11.71 -17.87
C GLU A 251 6.61 -10.32 -18.51
N PRO A 252 5.61 -10.07 -19.38
CA PRO A 252 5.49 -8.79 -20.11
C PRO A 252 5.30 -7.54 -19.23
N TRP A 253 4.90 -7.74 -17.98
CA TRP A 253 4.59 -6.68 -17.02
C TRP A 253 5.63 -6.57 -15.90
N CYS A 254 6.74 -7.31 -15.99
CA CYS A 254 7.84 -7.29 -15.04
C CYS A 254 9.19 -7.00 -15.72
N ASP A 255 10.15 -6.53 -14.93
CA ASP A 255 11.55 -6.51 -15.32
C ASP A 255 12.22 -7.89 -15.16
N ALA A 256 13.53 -7.96 -15.43
CA ALA A 256 14.31 -9.19 -15.31
C ALA A 256 14.38 -9.74 -13.87
N ASP A 257 14.14 -8.91 -12.86
CA ASP A 257 14.17 -9.26 -11.44
C ASP A 257 12.79 -9.68 -10.91
N GLY A 258 11.76 -9.71 -11.77
CA GLY A 258 10.39 -10.06 -11.40
C GLY A 258 9.63 -8.93 -10.71
N TRP A 259 10.10 -7.68 -10.83
CA TRP A 259 9.42 -6.51 -10.30
C TRP A 259 8.49 -5.93 -11.35
N ALA A 260 7.27 -5.57 -10.96
CA ALA A 260 6.33 -4.91 -11.85
C ALA A 260 6.94 -3.62 -12.43
N LEU A 261 6.69 -3.34 -13.71
CA LEU A 261 7.29 -2.19 -14.42
C LEU A 261 7.01 -0.82 -13.80
N ASP A 262 6.03 -0.73 -12.91
CA ASP A 262 5.67 0.48 -12.19
C ASP A 262 5.88 0.38 -10.67
N ALA A 263 6.60 -0.63 -10.19
CA ALA A 263 6.94 -0.82 -8.79
C ALA A 263 7.66 0.40 -8.20
N ALA A 264 8.70 0.89 -8.89
CA ALA A 264 9.46 2.05 -8.42
C ALA A 264 8.62 3.33 -8.41
N ALA A 265 7.83 3.58 -9.46
CA ALA A 265 6.94 4.73 -9.53
C ALA A 265 5.82 4.69 -8.48
N THR A 266 5.34 3.50 -8.13
CA THR A 266 4.34 3.31 -7.05
C THR A 266 4.94 3.59 -5.68
N LEU A 267 6.19 3.16 -5.45
CA LEU A 267 6.94 3.53 -4.24
C LEU A 267 7.20 5.03 -4.19
N GLU A 268 7.61 5.66 -5.29
CA GLU A 268 7.86 7.10 -5.34
C GLU A 268 6.64 7.91 -4.91
N ARG A 269 5.46 7.62 -5.48
CA ARG A 269 4.20 8.27 -5.08
C ARG A 269 3.86 8.04 -3.61
N THR A 270 4.05 6.80 -3.14
CA THR A 270 3.83 6.43 -1.73
C THR A 270 4.71 7.27 -0.79
N LEU A 271 5.99 7.39 -1.12
CA LEU A 271 6.96 8.14 -0.32
C LEU A 271 6.77 9.66 -0.43
N ALA A 272 6.34 10.15 -1.59
CA ALA A 272 5.94 11.54 -1.78
C ALA A 272 4.78 11.87 -0.85
N HIS A 273 3.67 11.12 -0.90
CA HIS A 273 2.53 11.36 -0.01
C HIS A 273 2.90 11.25 1.48
N LEU A 274 3.68 10.23 1.83
CA LEU A 274 4.16 10.01 3.18
C LEU A 274 4.99 11.20 3.70
N THR A 275 6.05 11.57 2.98
CA THR A 275 6.99 12.60 3.42
C THR A 275 6.41 14.01 3.25
N GLU A 276 5.49 14.23 2.31
CA GLU A 276 4.96 15.56 2.03
C GLU A 276 3.69 15.92 2.79
N HIS A 277 2.95 14.97 3.36
CA HIS A 277 1.65 15.30 3.97
C HIS A 277 1.44 14.70 5.37
N CYS A 278 2.07 13.56 5.64
CA CYS A 278 1.76 12.77 6.81
C CYS A 278 2.73 13.02 7.96
N VAL A 279 2.18 13.07 9.17
CA VAL A 279 2.91 12.72 10.39
C VAL A 279 2.86 11.21 10.54
N VAL A 280 3.97 10.60 10.93
CA VAL A 280 4.08 9.13 11.01
C VAL A 280 4.26 8.65 12.44
N GLY A 281 3.66 7.50 12.74
CA GLY A 281 3.96 6.70 13.93
C GLY A 281 4.55 5.35 13.56
N VAL A 282 5.28 4.74 14.49
CA VAL A 282 5.84 3.39 14.37
C VAL A 282 5.44 2.58 15.61
N LEU A 283 4.75 1.46 15.39
CA LEU A 283 4.12 0.69 16.45
C LEU A 283 5.14 0.15 17.48
N GLU A 284 6.31 -0.27 17.02
CA GLU A 284 7.42 -0.75 17.84
C GLU A 284 8.08 0.37 18.66
N ARG A 285 7.81 1.64 18.31
CA ARG A 285 8.36 2.84 18.96
C ARG A 285 7.21 3.66 19.55
N CYS A 286 6.41 3.05 20.43
CA CYS A 286 5.18 3.69 20.90
C CYS A 286 5.41 5.01 21.62
N GLU A 287 6.39 5.09 22.53
CA GLU A 287 6.67 6.34 23.27
C GLU A 287 7.15 7.47 22.35
N ASP A 288 7.99 7.15 21.36
CA ASP A 288 8.41 8.10 20.32
C ASP A 288 7.19 8.56 19.49
N THR A 289 6.34 7.61 19.10
CA THR A 289 5.10 7.89 18.37
C THR A 289 4.18 8.79 19.19
N LYS A 290 4.02 8.51 20.48
CA LYS A 290 3.23 9.32 21.41
C LYS A 290 3.77 10.74 21.48
N ALA A 291 5.07 10.90 21.71
CA ALA A 291 5.70 12.22 21.76
C ALA A 291 5.48 13.02 20.46
N SER A 292 5.55 12.35 19.31
CA SER A 292 5.27 12.97 18.02
C SER A 292 3.78 13.34 17.87
N VAL A 293 2.86 12.42 18.14
CA VAL A 293 1.41 12.66 18.05
C VAL A 293 0.95 13.77 19.00
N GLU A 294 1.42 13.79 20.24
CA GLU A 294 1.06 14.84 21.21
C GLU A 294 1.53 16.23 20.78
N PHE A 295 2.68 16.31 20.10
CA PHE A 295 3.20 17.57 19.62
C PHE A 295 2.49 18.08 18.37
N PHE A 296 2.36 17.22 17.36
CA PHE A 296 1.78 17.61 16.07
C PHE A 296 0.25 17.65 16.10
N PHE A 297 -0.39 16.80 16.90
CA PHE A 297 -1.84 16.71 17.05
C PHE A 297 -2.27 16.78 18.52
N PRO A 298 -2.15 17.95 19.20
CA PRO A 298 -2.46 18.06 20.63
C PRO A 298 -3.88 17.63 21.02
N TRP A 299 -4.84 17.69 20.08
CA TRP A 299 -6.22 17.24 20.29
C TRP A 299 -6.35 15.72 20.50
N LEU A 300 -5.32 14.93 20.14
CA LEU A 300 -5.24 13.49 20.37
C LEU A 300 -4.56 13.12 21.69
N ALA A 301 -3.80 14.05 22.30
CA ALA A 301 -2.86 13.76 23.38
C ALA A 301 -3.51 13.03 24.57
N ALA A 302 -4.67 13.50 25.02
CA ALA A 302 -5.37 12.92 26.17
C ALA A 302 -5.92 11.50 25.92
N SER A 303 -6.07 11.10 24.66
CA SER A 303 -6.63 9.80 24.27
C SER A 303 -5.57 8.80 23.80
N PHE A 304 -4.34 9.24 23.51
CA PHE A 304 -3.29 8.38 22.99
C PHE A 304 -2.47 7.75 24.13
N ASP A 305 -2.56 6.42 24.29
CA ASP A 305 -1.86 5.70 25.34
C ASP A 305 -1.12 4.46 24.82
N CYS A 306 0.14 4.32 25.23
CA CYS A 306 0.99 3.17 24.95
C CYS A 306 0.71 1.98 25.87
N GLY A 307 0.18 2.22 27.08
CA GLY A 307 -0.10 1.20 28.08
C GLY A 307 -1.18 0.20 27.67
N VAL A 308 -2.09 0.59 26.78
CA VAL A 308 -3.19 -0.28 26.30
C VAL A 308 -2.69 -1.38 25.34
N HIS A 309 -1.42 -1.36 24.92
CA HIS A 309 -0.93 -2.17 23.78
C HIS A 309 0.33 -3.01 24.01
N LEU A 310 0.97 -2.95 25.18
CA LEU A 310 2.15 -3.77 25.47
C LEU A 310 1.87 -5.28 25.53
N ASN A 311 0.61 -5.71 25.71
CA ASN A 311 0.25 -7.11 25.98
C ASN A 311 -0.52 -7.84 24.86
N LYS A 312 -0.48 -7.37 23.61
CA LYS A 312 -1.02 -8.13 22.45
C LYS A 312 -0.03 -8.29 21.30
N TYR A 313 1.26 -8.10 21.56
CA TYR A 313 2.28 -8.77 20.75
C TYR A 313 2.25 -10.26 21.11
N SER A 314 1.33 -11.02 20.52
CA SER A 314 1.46 -12.47 20.48
C SER A 314 2.65 -12.74 19.55
N GLY A 315 3.86 -12.70 20.13
CA GLY A 315 5.12 -13.05 19.47
C GLY A 315 5.18 -14.50 18.98
N SER A 316 4.08 -15.25 19.05
CA SER A 316 3.96 -16.62 18.58
C SER A 316 3.98 -16.77 17.05
N ALA A 317 3.69 -15.71 16.27
CA ALA A 317 3.69 -15.82 14.80
C ALA A 317 5.10 -15.76 14.20
N HIS A 318 6.06 -15.14 14.91
CA HIS A 318 7.45 -15.01 14.44
C HIS A 318 8.32 -16.21 14.80
N SER A 319 8.02 -16.90 15.90
CA SER A 319 8.89 -17.96 16.44
C SER A 319 8.97 -19.20 15.55
N ASP A 320 8.05 -19.34 14.59
CA ASP A 320 7.85 -20.59 13.87
C ASP A 320 8.23 -20.48 12.37
N LEU A 321 8.67 -19.31 11.88
CA LEU A 321 9.10 -19.13 10.49
C LEU A 321 10.55 -19.56 10.28
N THR A 322 10.81 -20.27 9.18
CA THR A 322 12.17 -20.58 8.76
C THR A 322 12.84 -19.37 8.09
N ARG A 323 14.18 -19.34 8.07
CA ARG A 323 14.95 -18.27 7.40
C ARG A 323 14.58 -18.10 5.93
N SER A 324 14.24 -19.18 5.23
CA SER A 324 13.81 -19.14 3.84
C SER A 324 12.42 -18.54 3.65
N GLU A 325 11.51 -18.77 4.60
CA GLU A 325 10.15 -18.20 4.56
C GLU A 325 10.21 -16.70 4.86
N GLU A 326 11.00 -16.29 5.86
CA GLU A 326 11.26 -14.88 6.11
C GLU A 326 11.86 -14.18 4.88
N ALA A 327 12.80 -14.83 4.19
CA ALA A 327 13.45 -14.27 3.01
C ALA A 327 12.45 -14.05 1.87
N GLU A 328 11.50 -14.96 1.68
CA GLU A 328 10.45 -14.82 0.67
C GLU A 328 9.45 -13.71 1.04
N ILE A 329 9.02 -13.63 2.30
CA ILE A 329 8.17 -12.52 2.78
C ILE A 329 8.87 -11.17 2.57
N LYS A 330 10.17 -11.09 2.95
CA LYS A 330 11.01 -9.90 2.77
C LYS A 330 11.17 -9.53 1.30
N HIS A 331 11.30 -10.51 0.42
CA HIS A 331 11.41 -10.29 -1.02
C HIS A 331 10.13 -9.69 -1.60
N GLN A 332 8.96 -10.29 -1.32
CA GLN A 332 7.68 -9.82 -1.85
C GLN A 332 7.15 -8.52 -1.23
N ASN A 333 7.68 -8.14 -0.07
CA ASN A 333 7.35 -6.90 0.63
C ASN A 333 8.52 -5.91 0.62
N ARG A 334 9.44 -6.04 -0.33
CA ARG A 334 10.66 -5.21 -0.36
C ARG A 334 10.36 -3.72 -0.43
N LEU A 335 9.34 -3.33 -1.19
CA LEU A 335 8.88 -1.93 -1.29
C LEU A 335 8.31 -1.43 0.03
N GLU A 336 7.61 -2.29 0.77
CA GLU A 336 7.12 -1.95 2.11
C GLU A 336 8.26 -1.78 3.11
N TYR A 337 9.31 -2.62 3.05
CA TYR A 337 10.53 -2.41 3.84
C TYR A 337 11.20 -1.07 3.57
N MET A 338 11.23 -0.65 2.29
CA MET A 338 11.74 0.66 1.91
C MET A 338 10.89 1.80 2.49
N ALA A 339 9.56 1.69 2.40
CA ALA A 339 8.63 2.65 3.01
C ALA A 339 8.76 2.69 4.55
N TYR A 340 8.96 1.54 5.19
CA TYR A 340 9.17 1.44 6.63
C TYR A 340 10.48 2.11 7.08
N ASP A 341 11.57 1.99 6.32
CA ASP A 341 12.84 2.67 6.62
C ASP A 341 12.66 4.20 6.51
N VAL A 342 12.01 4.69 5.44
CA VAL A 342 11.69 6.12 5.30
C VAL A 342 10.80 6.61 6.45
N ALA A 343 9.76 5.86 6.82
CA ALA A 343 8.87 6.20 7.93
C ALA A 343 9.63 6.32 9.26
N ASN A 344 10.58 5.41 9.53
CA ASN A 344 11.41 5.51 10.72
C ASN A 344 12.27 6.78 10.72
N ARG A 345 12.85 7.15 9.57
CA ARG A 345 13.66 8.40 9.48
C ARG A 345 12.79 9.64 9.60
N LEU A 346 11.56 9.60 9.10
CA LEU A 346 10.61 10.69 9.27
C LEU A 346 10.17 10.83 10.73
N LEU A 347 9.97 9.72 11.46
CA LEU A 347 9.73 9.76 12.91
C LEU A 347 10.93 10.33 13.67
N ASP A 348 12.16 9.96 13.32
CA ASP A 348 13.37 10.55 13.91
C ASP A 348 13.40 12.07 13.70
N ALA A 349 13.15 12.54 12.47
CA ALA A 349 13.10 13.97 12.15
C ALA A 349 11.96 14.71 12.89
N GLN A 350 10.79 14.08 13.02
CA GLN A 350 9.69 14.58 13.83
C GLN A 350 10.11 14.77 15.30
N LEU A 351 10.81 13.80 15.88
CA LEU A 351 11.29 13.88 17.26
C LEU A 351 12.36 14.95 17.47
N GLU A 352 13.21 15.21 16.47
CA GLU A 352 14.14 16.35 16.52
C GLU A 352 13.39 17.68 16.63
N VAL A 353 12.28 17.85 15.90
CA VAL A 353 11.38 19.02 16.03
C VAL A 353 10.80 19.10 17.44
N VAL A 354 10.27 18.00 17.96
CA VAL A 354 9.71 17.93 19.32
C VAL A 354 10.76 18.34 20.36
N ALA A 355 11.98 17.81 20.24
CA ALA A 355 13.09 18.10 21.14
C ALA A 355 13.51 19.57 21.07
N ALA A 356 13.63 20.13 19.85
CA ALA A 356 13.98 21.53 19.66
C ALA A 356 12.94 22.49 20.27
N ALA A 357 11.65 22.19 20.10
CA ALA A 357 10.57 23.00 20.66
C ALA A 357 10.44 22.93 22.19
N ARG A 358 11.03 21.91 22.83
CA ARG A 358 11.07 21.75 24.29
C ARG A 358 12.30 22.42 24.94
N ARG A 359 13.29 22.88 24.15
CA ARG A 359 14.45 23.59 24.70
C ARG A 359 14.01 24.98 25.21
N PRO A 360 14.35 25.35 26.46
CA PRO A 360 14.07 26.69 26.97
C PRO A 360 14.73 27.75 26.08
N ALA A 361 13.99 28.82 25.75
CA ALA A 361 14.54 30.00 25.09
C ALA A 361 15.59 30.65 26.01
N GLY A 362 16.86 30.30 25.87
CA GLY A 362 17.92 30.81 26.74
C GLY A 362 19.24 30.02 26.76
N GLN A 363 19.29 28.77 26.29
CA GLN A 363 20.56 28.07 26.12
C GLN A 363 21.10 28.24 24.69
N HIS A 364 21.49 29.47 24.35
CA HIS A 364 22.53 29.66 23.35
C HIS A 364 23.86 29.42 24.05
N ASN A 365 24.51 28.30 23.73
CA ASN A 365 25.90 28.08 24.10
C ASN A 365 26.74 29.16 23.39
N PHE A 366 27.05 30.23 24.12
CA PHE A 366 28.23 31.03 23.82
C PHE A 366 29.44 30.13 24.08
N VAL A 367 29.98 29.57 22.99
CA VAL A 367 31.36 29.09 22.99
C VAL A 367 32.22 30.34 22.84
N ALA A 368 32.95 30.67 23.89
CA ALA A 368 33.99 31.70 23.89
C ALA A 368 35.26 31.18 23.20
#